data_AF-A0A8X7W357-F1
#
_entry.id   AF-A0A8X7W357-F1
#
_cell.length_a   1.000
_cell.length_b   1.000
_cell.length_c   1.000
_cell.angle_alpha   90.00
_cell.angle_beta   90.00
_cell.angle_gamma   90.00
#
_symmetry.space_group_name_H-M   'P 1'
#
loop_
_entity.id
_entity.type
_entity.pdbx_description
1 polymer ?
#
loop_
_entity_poly.entity_id
_entity_poly.type
_entity_poly.pdbx_seq_one_letter_code
_entity_poly.pdbx_strand_id
1 'polypeptide(L)'
;MGSRQGQPKHQNKFAWVPNAGVKINETEVGGRFRPLSEITGVCHLCREQIAWKRKYGKYKKLTKPTKCQKCTKRNVRQAYHKCCLVAKVSRQLFIQVIGAIVDNVVRTIAMDGTEGLVRGRRVLNTGGPITVS
;
A
#
# COMPACT_ATOMS: atom_id res chain seq x y z
N MET A 1 -4.36 7.68 27.27
CA MET A 1 -4.27 6.27 27.72
C MET A 1 -5.06 5.41 26.74
N GLY A 2 -4.39 4.52 25.99
CA GLY A 2 -5.07 3.65 25.03
C GLY A 2 -5.77 2.50 25.74
N SER A 3 -7.07 2.33 25.50
CA SER A 3 -7.86 1.21 26.02
C SER A 3 -7.23 -0.12 25.62
N ARG A 4 -6.81 -0.93 26.59
CA ARG A 4 -6.32 -2.29 26.36
C ARG A 4 -7.48 -3.12 25.83
N GLN A 5 -7.53 -3.36 24.52
CA GLN A 5 -8.46 -4.31 23.95
C GLN A 5 -8.09 -5.69 24.48
N GLY A 6 -8.96 -6.25 25.33
CA GLY A 6 -8.82 -7.60 25.86
C GLY A 6 -8.82 -8.63 24.74
N GLN A 7 -8.37 -9.83 25.08
CA GLN A 7 -8.33 -10.95 24.14
C GLN A 7 -9.75 -11.25 23.62
N PRO A 8 -9.92 -11.69 22.36
CA PRO A 8 -11.23 -12.02 21.82
C PRO A 8 -11.96 -13.04 22.70
N LYS A 9 -13.24 -12.77 23.02
CA LYS A 9 -14.08 -13.64 23.88
C LYS A 9 -14.14 -15.09 23.36
N HIS A 10 -14.03 -15.27 22.05
CA HIS A 10 -13.92 -16.57 21.41
C HIS A 10 -12.60 -16.65 20.66
N GLN A 11 -11.61 -17.30 21.29
CA GLN A 11 -10.35 -17.61 20.62
C GLN A 11 -10.48 -18.92 19.85
N ASN A 12 -9.94 -18.94 18.63
CA ASN A 12 -9.90 -20.16 17.84
C ASN A 12 -8.98 -21.17 18.52
N LYS A 13 -9.46 -22.41 18.69
CA LYS A 13 -8.64 -23.54 19.20
C LYS A 13 -7.53 -23.94 18.23
N PHE A 14 -7.75 -23.72 16.94
CA PHE A 14 -6.79 -24.02 15.87
C PHE A 14 -6.57 -22.80 14.99
N ALA A 15 -5.33 -22.59 14.56
CA ALA A 15 -5.03 -21.54 13.60
C ALA A 15 -5.63 -21.90 12.24
N TRP A 16 -6.31 -20.95 11.62
CA TRP A 16 -6.81 -21.13 10.26
C TRP A 16 -5.62 -21.22 9.29
N VAL A 17 -5.53 -22.34 8.56
CA VAL A 17 -4.51 -22.57 7.54
C VAL A 17 -5.11 -22.30 6.15
N PRO A 18 -4.60 -21.31 5.42
CA PRO A 18 -5.03 -21.05 4.05
C PRO A 18 -4.76 -22.26 3.16
N ASN A 19 -5.73 -22.62 2.31
CA ASN A 19 -5.63 -23.74 1.37
C ASN A 19 -5.39 -25.11 2.03
N ALA A 20 -5.80 -25.29 3.30
CA ALA A 20 -5.77 -26.59 3.94
C ALA A 20 -6.50 -27.64 3.08
N GLY A 21 -5.79 -28.71 2.72
CA GLY A 21 -6.33 -29.80 1.88
C GLY A 21 -6.31 -29.56 0.36
N VAL A 22 -5.88 -28.38 -0.12
CA VAL A 22 -5.74 -28.12 -1.57
C VAL A 22 -4.35 -28.58 -2.02
N LYS A 23 -4.30 -29.53 -2.98
CA LYS A 23 -3.04 -29.89 -3.64
C LYS A 23 -2.59 -28.73 -4.53
N ILE A 24 -1.57 -28.00 -4.10
CA ILE A 24 -0.96 -26.94 -4.90
C ILE A 24 0.11 -27.59 -5.78
N ASN A 25 -0.02 -27.46 -7.10
CA ASN A 25 1.00 -27.91 -8.03
C ASN A 25 2.27 -27.06 -7.84
N GLU A 26 3.43 -27.69 -7.66
CA GLU A 26 4.68 -26.98 -7.33
C GLU A 26 5.13 -25.97 -8.42
N THR A 27 4.68 -26.19 -9.66
CA THR A 27 4.96 -25.36 -10.85
C THR A 27 4.05 -24.13 -10.95
N GLU A 28 2.96 -24.08 -10.18
CA GLU A 28 2.05 -22.93 -10.19
C GLU A 28 2.64 -21.73 -9.43
N VAL A 29 2.24 -20.51 -9.83
CA VAL A 29 2.71 -19.28 -9.16
C VAL A 29 2.31 -19.30 -7.67
N GLY A 30 3.28 -19.21 -6.78
CA GLY A 30 3.13 -19.38 -5.33
C GLY A 30 3.55 -20.76 -4.82
N GLY A 31 3.85 -21.70 -5.72
CA GLY A 31 4.49 -22.97 -5.41
C GLY A 31 6.01 -22.85 -5.28
N ARG A 32 6.67 -23.96 -4.93
CA ARG A 32 8.11 -24.02 -4.66
C ARG A 32 8.97 -23.58 -5.84
N PHE A 33 8.62 -24.00 -7.06
CA PHE A 33 9.40 -23.70 -8.26
C PHE A 33 9.06 -22.36 -8.91
N ARG A 34 7.92 -21.76 -8.56
CA ARG A 34 7.48 -20.49 -9.14
C ARG A 34 6.99 -19.52 -8.06
N PRO A 35 7.90 -18.96 -7.23
CA PRO A 35 7.51 -18.07 -6.14
C PRO A 35 6.82 -16.80 -6.66
N LEU A 36 6.00 -16.19 -5.80
CA LEU A 36 5.38 -14.90 -6.11
C LEU A 36 6.46 -13.81 -6.17
N SER A 37 6.45 -13.01 -7.23
CA SER A 37 7.34 -11.85 -7.36
C SER A 37 7.22 -10.91 -6.15
N GLU A 38 8.32 -10.26 -5.79
CA GLU A 38 8.34 -9.29 -4.70
C GLU A 38 7.29 -8.18 -4.92
N ILE A 39 6.69 -7.72 -3.82
CA ILE A 39 5.74 -6.61 -3.82
C ILE A 39 6.53 -5.29 -3.88
N THR A 40 6.78 -4.80 -5.09
CA THR A 40 7.60 -3.60 -5.32
C THR A 40 6.79 -2.42 -5.87
N GLY A 41 7.24 -1.21 -5.55
CA GLY A 41 6.62 0.02 -6.05
C GLY A 41 5.18 0.21 -5.55
N VAL A 42 4.90 -0.07 -4.28
CA VAL A 42 3.64 0.30 -3.63
C VAL A 42 3.97 0.94 -2.30
N CYS A 43 3.06 1.78 -1.78
CA CYS A 43 3.22 2.31 -0.43
C CYS A 43 3.17 1.17 0.59
N HIS A 44 3.63 1.46 1.81
CA HIS A 44 3.65 0.50 2.91
C HIS A 44 2.30 -0.20 3.14
N LEU A 45 1.21 0.58 3.23
CA LEU A 45 -0.13 0.03 3.44
C LEU A 45 -0.57 -0.92 2.31
N CYS A 46 -0.33 -0.53 1.06
CA CYS A 46 -0.64 -1.39 -0.08
C CYS A 46 0.23 -2.66 -0.07
N ARG A 47 1.51 -2.56 0.34
CA ARG A 47 2.38 -3.73 0.52
C ARG A 47 1.80 -4.68 1.54
N GLU A 48 1.36 -4.18 2.69
CA GLU A 48 0.75 -4.99 3.75
C GLU A 48 -0.57 -5.61 3.31
N GLN A 49 -1.43 -4.88 2.60
CA GLN A 49 -2.68 -5.42 2.07
C GLN A 49 -2.45 -6.57 1.08
N ILE A 50 -1.48 -6.41 0.17
CA ILE A 50 -1.13 -7.46 -0.80
C ILE A 50 -0.48 -8.64 -0.08
N ALA A 51 0.43 -8.39 0.87
CA ALA A 51 1.09 -9.42 1.67
C ALA A 51 0.07 -10.22 2.49
N TRP A 52 -0.91 -9.54 3.11
CA TRP A 52 -2.02 -10.19 3.80
C TRP A 52 -2.84 -11.07 2.86
N LYS A 53 -3.21 -10.57 1.67
CA LYS A 53 -3.95 -11.40 0.70
C LYS A 53 -3.16 -12.66 0.29
N ARG A 54 -1.83 -12.56 0.13
CA ARG A 54 -0.94 -13.71 -0.15
C ARG A 54 -0.91 -14.68 1.04
N LYS A 55 -0.67 -14.18 2.25
CA LYS A 55 -0.58 -14.99 3.48
C LYS A 55 -1.88 -15.73 3.75
N TYR A 56 -3.03 -15.11 3.49
CA TYR A 56 -4.34 -15.68 3.77
C TYR A 56 -5.04 -16.30 2.55
N GLY A 57 -4.30 -16.74 1.52
CA GLY A 57 -4.88 -17.47 0.38
C GLY A 57 -5.91 -16.70 -0.46
N LYS A 58 -6.11 -15.40 -0.21
CA LYS A 58 -7.09 -14.52 -0.88
C LYS A 58 -6.48 -13.80 -2.10
N TYR A 59 -5.31 -14.23 -2.56
CA TYR A 59 -4.58 -13.61 -3.65
C TYR A 59 -5.03 -14.16 -5.01
N LYS A 60 -5.64 -13.31 -5.83
CA LYS A 60 -6.05 -13.62 -7.21
C LYS A 60 -5.04 -13.03 -8.19
N LYS A 61 -4.54 -13.87 -9.09
CA LYS A 61 -3.61 -13.47 -10.15
C LYS A 61 -4.36 -12.74 -11.26
N LEU A 62 -3.64 -11.91 -12.00
CA LEU A 62 -4.17 -11.31 -13.23
C LEU A 62 -3.99 -12.30 -14.39
N THR A 63 -5.07 -12.58 -15.12
CA THR A 63 -5.00 -13.32 -16.38
C THR A 63 -4.56 -12.42 -17.53
N LYS A 64 -4.97 -11.14 -17.51
CA LYS A 64 -4.63 -10.12 -18.50
C LYS A 64 -4.14 -8.85 -17.80
N PRO A 65 -3.25 -8.05 -18.42
CA PRO A 65 -2.82 -6.77 -17.85
C PRO A 65 -3.99 -5.81 -17.63
N THR A 66 -3.99 -5.10 -16.50
CA THR A 66 -5.02 -4.09 -16.17
C THR A 66 -4.60 -2.71 -16.65
N LYS A 67 -5.58 -1.80 -16.83
CA LYS A 67 -5.36 -0.39 -17.15
C LYS A 67 -4.64 0.32 -15.99
N CYS A 68 -3.58 1.05 -16.28
CA CYS A 68 -2.90 1.89 -15.30
C CYS A 68 -3.70 3.16 -15.04
N GLN A 69 -3.88 3.54 -13.77
CA GLN A 69 -4.58 4.78 -13.42
C GLN A 69 -3.84 6.06 -13.84
N LYS A 70 -2.52 6.02 -14.04
CA LYS A 70 -1.71 7.19 -14.43
C LYS A 70 -1.51 7.31 -15.94
N CYS A 71 -0.87 6.32 -16.56
CA CYS A 71 -0.56 6.38 -17.99
C CYS A 71 -1.68 5.87 -18.89
N THR A 72 -2.81 5.44 -18.31
CA THR A 72 -4.02 4.92 -18.98
C THR A 72 -3.82 3.73 -19.93
N LYS A 73 -2.59 3.23 -20.09
CA LYS A 73 -2.22 2.05 -20.88
C LYS A 73 -2.54 0.76 -20.11
N ARG A 74 -2.88 -0.32 -20.82
CA ARG A 74 -3.07 -1.67 -20.24
C ARG A 74 -1.73 -2.37 -20.03
N ASN A 75 -0.96 -1.91 -19.05
CA ASN A 75 0.40 -2.40 -18.79
C ASN A 75 0.65 -2.77 -17.31
N VAL A 76 -0.39 -2.83 -16.47
CA VAL A 76 -0.25 -3.29 -15.09
C VAL A 76 -0.22 -4.81 -15.07
N ARG A 77 0.97 -5.38 -14.82
CA ARG A 77 1.20 -6.84 -14.81
C ARG A 77 1.16 -7.48 -13.43
N GLN A 78 1.38 -6.70 -12.36
CA GLN A 78 1.31 -7.21 -10.99
C GLN A 78 -0.12 -7.10 -10.45
N ALA A 79 -0.65 -8.18 -9.88
CA ALA A 79 -2.02 -8.19 -9.34
C ALA A 79 -2.18 -7.21 -8.17
N TYR A 80 -3.37 -6.63 -8.02
CA TYR A 80 -3.70 -5.62 -7.00
C TYR A 80 -2.90 -4.31 -7.07
N HIS A 81 -2.15 -4.09 -8.15
CA HIS A 81 -1.50 -2.81 -8.40
C HIS A 81 -2.45 -1.92 -9.22
N LYS A 82 -2.48 -0.62 -8.90
CA LYS A 82 -3.25 0.38 -9.66
C LYS A 82 -2.43 1.09 -10.73
N CYS A 83 -1.11 1.11 -10.56
CA CYS A 83 -0.16 1.79 -11.44
C CYS A 83 0.92 0.84 -11.96
N CYS A 84 1.36 1.04 -13.20
CA CYS A 84 2.51 0.34 -13.76
C CYS A 84 3.81 0.91 -13.20
N LEU A 85 4.91 0.15 -13.25
CA LEU A 85 6.20 0.55 -12.72
C LEU A 85 6.71 1.87 -13.33
N VAL A 86 6.49 2.06 -14.64
CA VAL A 86 6.89 3.28 -15.37
C VAL A 86 6.20 4.55 -14.83
N ALA A 87 4.95 4.45 -14.39
CA ALA A 87 4.22 5.61 -13.88
C ALA A 87 4.44 5.85 -12.37
N LYS A 88 5.18 4.98 -11.69
CA LYS A 88 5.44 5.08 -10.24
C LYS A 88 6.65 5.98 -9.95
N VAL A 89 6.66 7.18 -10.53
CA VAL A 89 7.45 8.27 -9.93
C VAL A 89 6.80 8.56 -8.57
N SER A 90 7.59 8.48 -7.51
CA SER A 90 7.23 8.88 -6.15
C SER A 90 6.65 10.29 -6.23
N ARG A 91 5.34 10.43 -5.97
CA ARG A 91 4.72 11.76 -5.96
C ARG A 91 5.25 12.50 -4.73
N GLN A 92 6.10 13.49 -4.97
CA GLN A 92 6.43 14.50 -3.98
C GLN A 92 5.16 15.36 -3.82
N LEU A 93 4.59 15.38 -2.62
CA LEU A 93 3.48 16.27 -2.31
C LEU A 93 4.05 17.52 -1.66
N PHE A 94 3.77 18.67 -2.25
CA PHE A 94 4.06 19.96 -1.66
C PHE A 94 2.85 20.43 -0.86
N ILE A 95 3.11 20.99 0.32
CA ILE A 95 2.10 21.52 1.23
C ILE A 95 2.48 22.95 1.61
N GLN A 96 1.51 23.86 1.60
CA GLN A 96 1.69 25.24 2.02
C GLN A 96 1.17 25.40 3.45
N VAL A 97 1.98 25.98 4.34
CA VAL A 97 1.53 26.36 5.68
C VAL A 97 0.62 27.58 5.56
N ILE A 98 -0.57 27.50 6.17
CA ILE A 98 -1.59 28.57 6.18
C ILE A 98 -1.85 29.15 7.57
N GLY A 99 -1.35 28.50 8.62
CA GLY A 99 -1.52 28.99 9.97
C GLY A 99 -0.85 28.09 11.00
N ALA A 100 -0.42 28.68 12.11
CA ALA A 100 0.03 27.96 13.28
C ALA A 100 -1.17 27.64 14.20
N ILE A 101 -1.09 26.48 14.85
CA ILE A 101 -1.93 26.09 15.98
C ILE A 101 -1.01 26.09 17.22
N VAL A 102 -1.58 25.84 18.40
CA VAL A 102 -0.82 25.57 19.63
C VAL A 102 0.02 24.28 19.51
N ASP A 103 1.05 24.15 20.34
CA ASP A 103 1.89 22.95 20.48
C ASP A 103 2.71 22.53 19.25
N ASN A 104 3.30 23.48 18.53
CA ASN A 104 4.14 23.22 17.34
C ASN A 104 3.40 22.49 16.20
N VAL A 105 2.07 22.62 16.15
CA VAL A 105 1.23 22.07 15.07
C VAL A 105 0.91 23.17 14.07
N VAL A 106 0.92 22.83 12.77
CA VAL A 106 0.56 23.76 11.69
C VAL A 106 -0.65 23.26 10.90
N ARG A 107 -1.48 24.19 10.42
CA ARG A 107 -2.48 23.92 9.37
C ARG A 107 -1.82 24.09 8.02
N THR A 108 -2.05 23.12 7.14
CA THR A 108 -1.46 23.10 5.79
C THR A 108 -2.51 22.80 4.74
N ILE A 109 -2.38 23.41 3.56
CA ILE A 109 -3.14 23.05 2.37
C ILE A 109 -2.24 22.24 1.43
N ALA A 110 -2.75 21.16 0.87
CA ALA A 110 -2.05 20.33 -0.11
C ALA A 110 -2.25 20.89 -1.52
N MET A 111 -1.16 20.98 -2.30
CA MET A 111 -1.21 21.49 -3.68
C MET A 111 -1.69 20.44 -4.69
N ASP A 112 -1.78 19.19 -4.26
CA ASP A 112 -2.07 18.02 -5.09
C ASP A 112 -2.96 17.05 -4.31
N GLY A 113 -3.53 16.05 -4.99
CA GLY A 113 -4.41 15.06 -4.36
C GLY A 113 -3.76 14.38 -3.15
N THR A 114 -4.49 14.32 -2.04
CA THR A 114 -4.03 13.82 -0.72
C THR A 114 -4.18 12.30 -0.54
N GLU A 115 -4.43 11.58 -1.63
CA GLU A 115 -4.62 10.13 -1.60
C GLU A 115 -3.39 9.39 -1.06
N GLY A 116 -3.61 8.57 -0.03
CA GLY A 116 -2.54 7.75 0.56
C GLY A 116 -1.64 8.49 1.55
N LEU A 117 -2.01 9.69 2.00
CA LEU A 117 -1.43 10.28 3.22
C LEU A 117 -1.87 9.48 4.45
N VAL A 118 -0.92 9.28 5.36
CA VAL A 118 -1.10 8.54 6.61
C VAL A 118 -0.51 9.34 7.75
N ARG A 119 -1.05 9.15 8.96
CA ARG A 119 -0.50 9.77 10.18
C ARG A 119 0.95 9.28 10.41
N GLY A 120 1.81 10.18 10.89
CA GLY A 120 3.22 9.88 11.16
C GLY A 120 4.14 9.89 9.94
N ARG A 121 3.63 10.22 8.73
CA ARG A 121 4.48 10.40 7.55
C ARG A 121 5.38 11.61 7.76
N ARG A 122 6.69 11.44 7.51
CA ARG A 122 7.67 12.53 7.62
C ARG A 122 7.38 13.64 6.63
N VAL A 123 7.54 14.87 7.09
CA VAL A 123 7.44 16.11 6.30
C VAL A 123 8.79 16.81 6.39
N LEU A 124 9.30 17.31 5.26
CA LEU A 124 10.52 18.11 5.21
C LEU A 124 10.14 19.59 5.15
N ASN A 125 10.76 20.42 5.99
CA ASN A 125 10.61 21.86 5.94
C ASN A 125 11.61 22.43 4.91
N THR A 126 11.10 23.16 3.91
CA THR A 126 11.90 23.79 2.86
C THR A 126 12.51 25.13 3.30
N GLY A 127 12.14 25.67 4.46
CA GLY A 127 12.68 26.91 5.01
C GLY A 127 12.09 28.20 4.41
N GLY A 128 11.14 28.09 3.50
CA GLY A 128 10.54 29.25 2.82
C GLY A 128 9.29 28.88 2.01
N PRO A 129 8.61 29.89 1.43
CA PRO A 129 7.44 29.67 0.58
C PRO A 129 7.80 28.86 -0.67
N ILE A 130 6.79 28.27 -1.30
CA ILE A 130 6.96 27.53 -2.56
C ILE A 130 7.47 28.48 -3.65
N THR A 131 8.63 28.20 -4.22
CA THR A 131 9.20 28.91 -5.36
C THR A 131 9.04 28.10 -6.64
N VAL A 132 8.73 28.78 -7.74
CA VAL A 132 8.71 28.19 -9.10
C VAL A 132 10.05 28.52 -9.74
N SER A 133 10.74 27.50 -10.27
CA SER A 133 11.97 27.66 -11.05
C SER A 133 11.66 27.96 -12.51
#